data_AF-A0A1F4X6M9-F1
#
_entry.id   AF-A0A1F4X6M9-F1
#
_cell.length_a   1.000
_cell.length_b   1.000
_cell.length_c   1.000
_cell.angle_alpha   90.00
_cell.angle_beta   90.00
_cell.angle_gamma   90.00
#
_symmetry.space_group_name_H-M   'P 1'
#
loop_
_entity.id
_entity.type
_entity.pdbx_description
1 polymer ?
#
loop_
_entity_poly.entity_id
_entity_poly.type
_entity_poly.pdbx_seq_one_letter_code
_entity_poly.pdbx_strand_id
1 'polypeptide(L)'
;MVTPKSKIVLCSSTHYKKTIDDVRASCALETAKKAARYSLNLLVVDDTDVNFRNQLKELGATVFEEKVHGMGTCRRFILDKAGDIAGKDGVVIWLEAEKYNLVEFAEQLAEPILNGKADMVIPNRDQKLFEETYPKFQIQSESLAKLFVHDMGLDWDVFFGPVAVNNVALNEFLNYPNNLPKEFGMTVPDTWDATYLPRLIAMSKGCKTEFITVPYRHPSEQTKHESGNLEYDLKRIAQLELLGLMYKLWKIYQ
;
A
#
# COMPACT_ATOMS: atom_id res chain seq x y z
N MET A 1 -24.76 -21.56 -9.75
CA MET A 1 -24.65 -20.57 -8.66
C MET A 1 -23.37 -19.80 -8.91
N VAL A 2 -23.48 -18.49 -9.18
CA VAL A 2 -22.32 -17.62 -9.37
C VAL A 2 -21.75 -17.37 -7.98
N THR A 3 -20.51 -17.79 -7.73
CA THR A 3 -19.79 -17.51 -6.48
C THR A 3 -19.88 -16.00 -6.20
N PRO A 4 -20.24 -15.55 -4.99
CA PRO A 4 -20.14 -14.14 -4.65
C PRO A 4 -18.71 -13.70 -4.95
N LYS A 5 -18.54 -12.71 -5.84
CA LYS A 5 -17.22 -12.09 -6.03
C LYS A 5 -16.71 -11.68 -4.65
N SER A 6 -15.47 -12.03 -4.34
CA SER A 6 -14.87 -11.79 -3.02
C SER A 6 -15.13 -10.35 -2.58
N LYS A 7 -15.57 -10.19 -1.33
CA LYS A 7 -15.70 -8.88 -0.66
C LYS A 7 -14.34 -8.19 -0.45
N ILE A 8 -13.25 -8.91 -0.73
CA ILE A 8 -11.88 -8.43 -0.64
C ILE A 8 -11.44 -7.99 -2.04
N VAL A 9 -11.06 -6.72 -2.16
CA VAL A 9 -10.57 -6.13 -3.40
C VAL A 9 -9.15 -5.63 -3.20
N LEU A 10 -8.22 -6.18 -3.97
CA LEU A 10 -6.84 -5.70 -4.04
C LEU A 10 -6.77 -4.53 -5.02
N CYS A 11 -5.99 -3.50 -4.70
CA CYS A 11 -5.75 -2.39 -5.62
C CYS A 11 -4.30 -1.91 -5.61
N SER A 12 -3.85 -1.42 -6.76
CA SER A 12 -2.51 -0.87 -6.95
C SER A 12 -2.45 0.18 -8.05
N SER A 13 -1.36 0.94 -8.07
CA SER A 13 -1.03 1.92 -9.13
C SER A 13 0.39 1.64 -9.64
N THR A 14 0.57 1.56 -10.95
CA THR A 14 1.86 1.19 -11.56
C THR A 14 2.30 2.15 -12.66
N HIS A 15 3.61 2.35 -12.76
CA HIS A 15 4.25 3.04 -13.88
C HIS A 15 5.70 2.55 -13.98
N TYR A 16 6.09 2.05 -15.15
CA TYR A 16 7.44 1.53 -15.41
C TYR A 16 8.06 2.25 -16.62
N LYS A 17 9.37 2.50 -16.58
CA LYS A 17 10.08 3.39 -17.54
C LYS A 17 10.26 2.82 -18.96
N LYS A 18 9.41 1.87 -19.39
CA LYS A 18 9.30 1.19 -20.69
C LYS A 18 10.02 -0.17 -20.75
N THR A 19 9.22 -1.19 -21.08
CA THR A 19 9.48 -2.64 -21.27
C THR A 19 9.23 -3.55 -20.07
N ILE A 20 8.74 -4.76 -20.39
CA ILE A 20 8.50 -5.91 -19.49
C ILE A 20 9.77 -6.40 -18.77
N ASP A 21 10.94 -5.93 -19.21
CA ASP A 21 12.25 -6.27 -18.64
C ASP A 21 12.53 -5.52 -17.31
N ASP A 22 11.63 -4.61 -16.90
CA ASP A 22 11.63 -4.08 -15.53
C ASP A 22 11.24 -5.19 -14.54
N VAL A 23 12.13 -5.49 -13.60
CA VAL A 23 11.91 -6.50 -12.56
C VAL A 23 10.61 -6.22 -11.79
N ARG A 24 10.28 -4.94 -11.55
CA ARG A 24 9.05 -4.57 -10.83
C ARG A 24 7.80 -4.76 -11.71
N ALA A 25 7.90 -4.60 -13.02
CA ALA A 25 6.82 -4.93 -13.94
C ALA A 25 6.55 -6.44 -13.96
N SER A 26 7.61 -7.26 -13.98
CA SER A 26 7.49 -8.72 -13.83
C SER A 26 6.83 -9.11 -12.51
N CYS A 27 7.24 -8.50 -11.39
CA CYS A 27 6.59 -8.73 -10.09
C CYS A 27 5.09 -8.31 -10.09
N ALA A 28 4.72 -7.24 -10.79
CA ALA A 28 3.32 -6.83 -10.92
C ALA A 28 2.46 -7.84 -11.70
N LEU A 29 3.02 -8.47 -12.75
CA LEU A 29 2.35 -9.59 -13.43
C LEU A 29 2.18 -10.79 -12.49
N GLU A 30 3.17 -11.08 -11.64
CA GLU A 30 3.04 -12.13 -10.60
C GLU A 30 1.97 -11.79 -9.55
N THR A 31 1.80 -10.51 -9.19
CA THR A 31 0.68 -10.07 -8.34
C THR A 31 -0.66 -10.39 -8.98
N ALA A 32 -0.83 -10.12 -10.29
CA ALA A 32 -2.05 -10.46 -11.02
C ALA A 32 -2.30 -11.97 -11.07
N LYS A 33 -1.27 -12.77 -11.38
CA LYS A 33 -1.35 -14.25 -11.34
C LYS A 33 -1.76 -14.77 -9.98
N LYS A 34 -1.15 -14.27 -8.91
CA LYS A 34 -1.49 -14.68 -7.54
C LYS A 34 -2.91 -14.25 -7.18
N ALA A 35 -3.32 -13.03 -7.50
CA ALA A 35 -4.68 -12.57 -7.22
C ALA A 35 -5.72 -13.48 -7.89
N ALA A 36 -5.52 -13.83 -9.17
CA ALA A 36 -6.37 -14.78 -9.87
C ALA A 36 -6.37 -16.17 -9.23
N ARG A 37 -5.18 -16.67 -8.84
CA ARG A 37 -5.04 -17.97 -8.13
C ARG A 37 -5.82 -18.01 -6.81
N TYR A 38 -5.81 -16.91 -6.06
CA TYR A 38 -6.58 -16.78 -4.81
C TYR A 38 -8.02 -16.30 -5.02
N SER A 39 -8.50 -16.22 -6.27
CA SER A 39 -9.86 -15.73 -6.60
C SER A 39 -10.19 -14.34 -6.03
N LEU A 40 -9.17 -13.46 -5.96
CA LEU A 40 -9.28 -12.09 -5.50
C LEU A 40 -9.44 -11.13 -6.67
N ASN A 41 -10.26 -10.09 -6.50
CA ASN A 41 -10.36 -9.02 -7.49
C ASN A 41 -9.12 -8.12 -7.37
N LEU A 42 -8.29 -8.05 -8.42
CA LEU A 42 -7.19 -7.09 -8.50
C LEU A 42 -7.56 -5.95 -9.44
N LEU A 43 -7.50 -4.73 -8.93
CA LEU A 43 -7.65 -3.49 -9.68
C LEU A 43 -6.32 -2.78 -9.81
N VAL A 44 -5.98 -2.35 -11.03
CA VAL A 44 -4.72 -1.64 -11.30
C VAL A 44 -5.02 -0.39 -12.11
N VAL A 45 -4.47 0.76 -11.71
CA VAL A 45 -4.31 1.92 -12.60
C VAL A 45 -2.88 1.97 -13.11
N ASP A 46 -2.69 2.10 -14.42
CA ASP A 46 -1.36 2.00 -15.06
C ASP A 46 -1.16 3.01 -16.21
N ASP A 47 0.07 3.55 -16.30
CA ASP A 47 0.57 4.43 -17.38
C ASP A 47 1.83 3.89 -18.07
N THR A 48 2.02 2.57 -18.13
CA THR A 48 3.23 1.98 -18.71
C THR A 48 3.13 1.91 -20.24
N ASP A 49 2.63 0.79 -20.78
CA ASP A 49 2.36 0.63 -22.20
C ASP A 49 1.19 -0.33 -22.40
N VAL A 50 0.58 -0.29 -23.59
CA VAL A 50 -0.63 -1.06 -23.88
C VAL A 50 -0.39 -2.57 -23.79
N ASN A 51 0.82 -3.06 -24.09
CA ASN A 51 1.13 -4.49 -24.02
C ASN A 51 1.17 -4.94 -22.56
N PHE A 52 1.83 -4.17 -21.69
CA PHE A 52 1.83 -4.44 -20.25
C PHE A 52 0.42 -4.45 -19.67
N ARG A 53 -0.41 -3.46 -20.00
CA ARG A 53 -1.82 -3.41 -19.56
C ARG A 53 -2.63 -4.59 -20.07
N ASN A 54 -2.40 -5.04 -21.30
CA ASN A 54 -3.09 -6.21 -21.85
C ASN A 54 -2.68 -7.50 -21.14
N GLN A 55 -1.40 -7.67 -20.81
CA GLN A 55 -0.93 -8.83 -20.03
C GLN A 55 -1.57 -8.87 -18.64
N LEU A 56 -1.65 -7.74 -17.94
CA LEU A 56 -2.37 -7.67 -16.65
C LEU A 56 -3.84 -8.11 -16.79
N LYS A 57 -4.53 -7.69 -17.87
CA LYS A 57 -5.92 -8.09 -18.14
C LYS A 57 -6.05 -9.58 -18.45
N GLU A 58 -5.15 -10.14 -19.26
CA GLU A 58 -5.09 -11.56 -19.58
C GLU A 58 -4.88 -12.42 -18.33
N LEU A 59 -4.15 -11.88 -17.35
CA LEU A 59 -3.93 -12.51 -16.03
C LEU A 59 -5.10 -12.30 -15.05
N GLY A 60 -6.19 -11.65 -15.46
CA GLY A 60 -7.42 -11.50 -14.68
C GLY A 60 -7.52 -10.19 -13.89
N ALA A 61 -6.58 -9.25 -14.01
CA ALA A 61 -6.70 -7.95 -13.38
C ALA A 61 -7.69 -7.05 -14.13
N THR A 62 -8.41 -6.21 -13.39
CA THR A 62 -9.17 -5.09 -13.96
C THR A 62 -8.24 -3.89 -14.06
N VAL A 63 -7.90 -3.48 -15.29
CA VAL A 63 -6.90 -2.43 -15.54
C VAL A 63 -7.56 -1.16 -16.07
N PHE A 64 -7.27 -0.05 -15.41
CA PHE A 64 -7.61 1.30 -15.82
C PHE A 64 -6.36 2.00 -16.34
N GLU A 65 -6.49 2.73 -17.44
CA GLU A 65 -5.44 3.61 -17.93
C GLU A 65 -5.40 4.89 -17.09
N GLU A 66 -4.21 5.32 -16.68
CA GLU A 66 -4.01 6.61 -16.02
C GLU A 66 -4.37 7.75 -16.97
N LYS A 67 -5.35 8.58 -16.59
CA LYS A 67 -5.77 9.75 -17.38
C LYS A 67 -5.23 11.06 -16.83
N VAL A 68 -4.91 11.11 -15.54
CA VAL A 68 -4.45 12.29 -14.84
C VAL A 68 -3.18 11.91 -14.10
N HIS A 69 -2.06 12.51 -14.50
CA HIS A 69 -0.77 12.15 -13.96
C HIS A 69 -0.65 12.55 -12.48
N GLY A 70 -0.22 11.62 -11.63
CA GLY A 70 0.17 11.91 -10.25
C GLY A 70 -0.05 10.75 -9.29
N MET A 71 0.95 10.49 -8.44
CA MET A 71 0.95 9.35 -7.53
C MET A 71 -0.25 9.36 -6.57
N GLY A 72 -0.53 10.46 -5.88
CA GLY A 72 -1.69 10.58 -5.00
C GLY A 72 -3.02 10.46 -5.74
N THR A 73 -3.16 11.13 -6.88
CA THR A 73 -4.38 11.11 -7.71
C THR A 73 -4.73 9.70 -8.18
N CYS A 74 -3.74 8.96 -8.71
CA CYS A 74 -3.94 7.59 -9.16
C CYS A 74 -4.29 6.64 -8.03
N ARG A 75 -3.65 6.78 -6.87
CA ARG A 75 -3.97 5.99 -5.68
C ARG A 75 -5.40 6.24 -5.22
N ARG A 76 -5.83 7.49 -5.12
CA ARG A 76 -7.23 7.81 -4.78
C ARG A 76 -8.22 7.28 -5.80
N PHE A 77 -7.92 7.43 -7.10
CA PHE A 77 -8.78 6.90 -8.17
C PHE A 77 -8.97 5.38 -8.05
N ILE A 78 -7.89 4.62 -7.86
CA ILE A 78 -8.00 3.17 -7.78
C ILE A 78 -8.62 2.70 -6.45
N LEU A 79 -8.38 3.42 -5.36
CA LEU A 79 -9.01 3.19 -4.07
C LEU A 79 -10.54 3.41 -4.14
N ASP A 80 -10.98 4.48 -4.82
CA ASP A 80 -12.40 4.78 -5.05
C ASP A 80 -13.07 3.66 -5.84
N LYS A 81 -12.48 3.26 -6.96
CA LYS A 81 -12.96 2.14 -7.78
C LYS A 81 -12.97 0.82 -7.03
N ALA A 82 -11.99 0.59 -6.16
CA ALA A 82 -11.97 -0.60 -5.31
C ALA A 82 -13.08 -0.57 -4.26
N GLY A 83 -13.37 0.59 -3.66
CA GLY A 83 -14.48 0.79 -2.73
C GLY A 83 -15.83 0.49 -3.38
N ASP A 84 -16.06 0.98 -4.61
CA ASP A 84 -17.28 0.70 -5.39
C ASP A 84 -17.52 -0.81 -5.57
N ILE A 85 -16.46 -1.58 -5.85
CA ILE A 85 -16.54 -3.03 -6.09
C ILE A 85 -16.65 -3.82 -4.78
N ALA A 86 -15.90 -3.42 -3.75
CA ALA A 86 -15.95 -4.05 -2.44
C ALA A 86 -17.34 -3.90 -1.80
N GLY A 87 -17.99 -2.76 -2.05
CA GLY A 87 -19.29 -2.41 -1.50
C GLY A 87 -19.21 -2.08 0.00
N LYS A 88 -20.38 -1.79 0.60
CA LYS A 88 -20.48 -1.27 1.98
C LYS A 88 -19.77 -2.15 3.02
N ASP A 89 -19.92 -3.47 2.88
CA ASP A 89 -19.41 -4.46 3.84
C ASP A 89 -18.14 -5.17 3.33
N GLY A 90 -17.46 -4.57 2.34
CA GLY A 90 -16.24 -5.10 1.75
C GLY A 90 -14.97 -4.51 2.36
N VAL A 91 -13.85 -5.04 1.89
CA VAL A 91 -12.50 -4.64 2.29
C VAL A 91 -11.70 -4.27 1.05
N VAL A 92 -11.10 -3.10 1.07
CA VAL A 92 -10.12 -2.66 0.07
C VAL A 92 -8.72 -2.85 0.64
N ILE A 93 -7.84 -3.50 -0.11
CA ILE A 93 -6.45 -3.71 0.26
C ILE A 93 -5.57 -3.00 -0.76
N TRP A 94 -4.90 -1.94 -0.33
CA TRP A 94 -3.86 -1.31 -1.12
C TRP A 94 -2.53 -2.05 -0.91
N LEU A 95 -1.84 -2.34 -2.01
CA LEU A 95 -0.47 -2.83 -2.00
C LEU A 95 0.29 -2.27 -3.20
N GLU A 96 1.61 -2.17 -3.08
CA GLU A 96 2.47 -1.95 -4.23
C GLU A 96 2.56 -3.23 -5.07
N ALA A 97 2.36 -3.11 -6.38
CA ALA A 97 2.19 -4.25 -7.29
C ALA A 97 3.41 -5.18 -7.33
N GLU A 98 4.60 -4.71 -6.95
CA GLU A 98 5.77 -5.59 -6.84
C GLU A 98 5.67 -6.62 -5.69
N LYS A 99 4.82 -6.41 -4.68
CA LYS A 99 4.80 -7.21 -3.44
C LYS A 99 3.92 -8.45 -3.56
N TYR A 100 4.11 -9.24 -4.61
CA TYR A 100 3.20 -10.35 -4.95
C TYR A 100 3.04 -11.39 -3.84
N ASN A 101 4.04 -11.59 -2.97
CA ASN A 101 3.92 -12.51 -1.82
C ASN A 101 2.90 -12.05 -0.77
N LEU A 102 2.53 -10.78 -0.75
CA LEU A 102 1.53 -10.28 0.18
C LEU A 102 0.12 -10.78 -0.15
N VAL A 103 -0.15 -11.10 -1.43
CA VAL A 103 -1.46 -11.56 -1.88
C VAL A 103 -1.93 -12.79 -1.10
N GLU A 104 -0.98 -13.62 -0.65
CA GLU A 104 -1.24 -14.83 0.15
C GLU A 104 -1.87 -14.52 1.53
N PHE A 105 -1.67 -13.30 2.03
CA PHE A 105 -2.15 -12.85 3.33
C PHE A 105 -3.38 -11.93 3.23
N ALA A 106 -3.95 -11.75 2.03
CA ALA A 106 -5.09 -10.84 1.83
C ALA A 106 -6.29 -11.19 2.73
N GLU A 107 -6.61 -12.48 2.89
CA GLU A 107 -7.68 -12.92 3.79
C GLU A 107 -7.36 -12.63 5.27
N GLN A 108 -6.13 -12.87 5.71
CA GLN A 108 -5.66 -12.55 7.06
C GLN A 108 -5.78 -11.04 7.36
N LEU A 109 -5.49 -10.20 6.38
CA LEU A 109 -5.62 -8.74 6.52
C LEU A 109 -7.08 -8.27 6.51
N ALA A 110 -7.94 -8.96 5.77
CA ALA A 110 -9.36 -8.61 5.68
C ALA A 110 -10.18 -9.13 6.88
N GLU A 111 -9.77 -10.24 7.49
CA GLU A 111 -10.55 -10.93 8.52
C GLU A 111 -10.98 -10.04 9.70
N PRO A 112 -10.13 -9.20 10.31
CA PRO A 112 -10.56 -8.34 11.42
C PRO A 112 -11.64 -7.35 11.01
N ILE A 113 -11.59 -6.88 9.75
CA ILE A 113 -12.55 -5.93 9.21
C ILE A 113 -13.87 -6.63 8.89
N LEU A 114 -13.81 -7.78 8.22
CA LEU A 114 -15.00 -8.59 7.89
C LEU A 114 -15.74 -9.06 9.15
N ASN A 115 -15.02 -9.26 10.26
CA ASN A 115 -15.57 -9.62 11.56
C ASN A 115 -15.99 -8.42 12.43
N GLY A 116 -15.90 -7.18 11.91
CA GLY A 116 -16.30 -5.96 12.62
C GLY A 116 -15.40 -5.57 13.81
N LYS A 117 -14.19 -6.12 13.88
CA LYS A 117 -13.20 -5.84 14.94
C LYS A 117 -12.37 -4.59 14.62
N ALA A 118 -12.09 -4.36 13.34
CA ALA A 118 -11.28 -3.25 12.87
C ALA A 118 -11.97 -2.49 11.72
N ASP A 119 -11.62 -1.21 11.58
CA ASP A 119 -11.92 -0.40 10.41
C ASP A 119 -10.73 -0.35 9.44
N MET A 120 -9.51 -0.46 10.00
CA MET A 120 -8.25 -0.47 9.28
C MET A 120 -7.31 -1.54 9.85
N VAL A 121 -6.63 -2.27 8.98
CA VAL A 121 -5.59 -3.22 9.34
C VAL A 121 -4.30 -2.82 8.65
N ILE A 122 -3.26 -2.62 9.44
CA ILE A 122 -1.92 -2.26 8.97
C ILE A 122 -1.01 -3.47 9.21
N PRO A 123 -0.46 -4.09 8.15
CA PRO A 123 0.48 -5.17 8.34
C PRO A 123 1.84 -4.65 8.86
N ASN A 124 2.42 -5.40 9.79
CA ASN A 124 3.84 -5.36 10.13
C ASN A 124 4.54 -6.56 9.49
N ARG A 125 5.79 -6.42 9.07
CA ARG A 125 6.57 -7.57 8.60
C ARG A 125 7.12 -8.35 9.79
N ASP A 126 7.16 -9.68 9.64
CA ASP A 126 7.99 -10.52 10.50
C ASP A 126 9.45 -10.04 10.46
N GLN A 127 10.02 -9.75 11.62
CA GLN A 127 11.34 -9.13 11.73
C GLN A 127 12.45 -9.99 11.11
N LYS A 128 12.41 -11.31 11.33
CA LYS A 128 13.42 -12.22 10.81
C LYS A 128 13.34 -12.28 9.28
N LEU A 129 12.15 -12.40 8.73
CA LEU A 129 11.95 -12.41 7.28
C LEU A 129 12.31 -11.08 6.62
N PHE A 130 12.02 -9.96 7.30
CA PHE A 130 12.44 -8.64 6.85
C PHE A 130 13.96 -8.55 6.72
N GLU A 131 14.69 -8.92 7.77
CA GLU A 131 16.16 -8.91 7.80
C GLU A 131 16.79 -9.89 6.80
N GLU A 132 16.15 -11.04 6.57
CA GLU A 132 16.63 -12.06 5.63
C GLU A 132 16.40 -11.70 4.16
N THR A 133 15.34 -10.96 3.83
CA THR A 133 14.85 -10.84 2.44
C THR A 133 14.98 -9.44 1.83
N TYR A 134 15.14 -8.38 2.61
CA TYR A 134 15.24 -7.02 2.08
C TYR A 134 16.69 -6.56 1.81
N PRO A 135 16.89 -5.54 0.95
CA PRO A 135 18.18 -4.89 0.81
C PRO A 135 18.69 -4.31 2.14
N LYS A 136 20.00 -4.44 2.40
CA LYS A 136 20.61 -4.00 3.68
C LYS A 136 20.34 -2.55 4.05
N PHE A 137 20.47 -1.63 3.08
CA PHE A 137 20.22 -0.22 3.34
C PHE A 137 18.76 0.03 3.73
N GLN A 138 17.82 -0.63 3.04
CA GLN A 138 16.41 -0.55 3.35
C GLN A 138 16.09 -1.11 4.75
N ILE A 139 16.74 -2.22 5.15
CA ILE A 139 16.63 -2.75 6.52
C ILE A 139 17.02 -1.70 7.55
N GLN A 140 18.16 -1.03 7.34
CA GLN A 140 18.67 -0.02 8.26
C GLN A 140 17.76 1.22 8.32
N SER A 141 17.39 1.77 7.16
CA SER A 141 16.57 2.99 7.09
C SER A 141 15.17 2.77 7.66
N GLU A 142 14.53 1.64 7.33
CA GLU A 142 13.16 1.38 7.80
C GLU A 142 13.13 0.91 9.27
N SER A 143 14.20 0.29 9.78
CA SER A 143 14.33 0.03 11.23
C SER A 143 14.43 1.32 12.04
N LEU A 144 15.14 2.33 11.53
CA LEU A 144 15.17 3.67 12.15
C LEU A 144 13.77 4.31 12.13
N ALA A 145 13.06 4.20 11.02
CA ALA A 145 11.69 4.72 10.90
C ALA A 145 10.72 4.04 11.87
N LYS A 146 10.85 2.72 12.05
CA LYS A 146 10.07 1.94 13.02
C LYS A 146 10.34 2.39 14.45
N LEU A 147 11.61 2.64 14.81
CA LEU A 147 11.97 3.18 16.13
C LEU A 147 11.32 4.55 16.36
N PHE A 148 11.35 5.43 15.35
CA PHE A 148 10.76 6.76 15.44
C PHE A 148 9.25 6.72 15.70
N VAL A 149 8.50 5.86 15.00
CA VAL A 149 7.04 5.74 15.23
C VAL A 149 6.71 4.98 16.51
N HIS A 150 7.60 4.10 16.99
CA HIS A 150 7.48 3.51 18.31
C HIS A 150 7.54 4.57 19.41
N ASP A 151 8.41 5.59 19.29
CA ASP A 151 8.46 6.73 20.22
C ASP A 151 7.19 7.60 20.17
N MET A 152 6.41 7.51 19.08
CA MET A 152 5.08 8.11 18.98
C MET A 152 3.99 7.27 19.66
N GLY A 153 4.33 6.09 20.19
CA GLY A 153 3.42 5.15 20.84
C GLY A 153 2.74 4.17 19.88
N LEU A 154 3.29 3.96 18.68
CA LEU A 154 2.68 3.12 17.63
C LEU A 154 3.58 1.92 17.30
N ASP A 155 3.02 0.70 17.32
CA ASP A 155 3.69 -0.51 16.80
C ASP A 155 3.46 -0.64 15.30
N TRP A 156 4.07 0.26 14.53
CA TRP A 156 3.84 0.38 13.10
C TRP A 156 5.14 0.23 12.30
N ASP A 157 5.18 -0.73 11.40
CA ASP A 157 6.17 -0.81 10.33
C ASP A 157 5.88 0.24 9.24
N VAL A 158 6.24 1.50 9.53
CA VAL A 158 5.71 2.69 8.83
C VAL A 158 5.91 2.69 7.31
N PHE A 159 7.06 2.25 6.82
CA PHE A 159 7.35 2.21 5.39
C PHE A 159 7.00 0.88 4.72
N PHE A 160 6.39 -0.05 5.46
CA PHE A 160 5.66 -1.15 4.86
C PHE A 160 4.30 -0.66 4.37
N GLY A 161 4.30 -0.23 3.11
CA GLY A 161 3.19 0.43 2.47
C GLY A 161 1.80 -0.24 2.50
N PRO A 162 1.61 -1.57 2.53
CA PRO A 162 0.26 -2.10 2.40
C PRO A 162 -0.71 -1.69 3.52
N VAL A 163 -2.01 -1.71 3.24
CA VAL A 163 -3.08 -1.45 4.22
C VAL A 163 -4.41 -2.04 3.75
N ALA A 164 -5.19 -2.59 4.67
CA ALA A 164 -6.57 -3.00 4.43
C ALA A 164 -7.54 -2.05 5.15
N VAL A 165 -8.63 -1.66 4.49
CA VAL A 165 -9.60 -0.68 5.00
C VAL A 165 -11.03 -1.07 4.65
N ASN A 166 -11.97 -0.77 5.54
CA ASN A 166 -13.39 -0.65 5.19
C ASN A 166 -13.71 0.74 4.63
N ASN A 167 -14.98 0.98 4.30
CA ASN A 167 -15.43 2.28 3.78
C ASN A 167 -15.26 3.45 4.75
N VAL A 168 -15.26 3.22 6.06
CA VAL A 168 -15.05 4.28 7.06
C VAL A 168 -13.61 4.79 6.96
N ALA A 169 -12.64 3.88 7.03
CA ALA A 169 -11.22 4.23 6.92
C ALA A 169 -10.84 4.69 5.51
N LEU A 170 -11.41 4.08 4.46
CA LEU A 170 -11.17 4.43 3.06
C LEU A 170 -11.43 5.92 2.78
N ASN A 171 -12.46 6.51 3.40
CA ASN A 171 -12.79 7.92 3.23
C ASN A 171 -11.63 8.87 3.61
N GLU A 172 -10.76 8.49 4.54
CA GLU A 172 -9.62 9.33 4.91
C GLU A 172 -8.55 9.34 3.82
N PHE A 173 -8.41 8.26 3.06
CA PHE A 173 -7.54 8.20 1.90
C PHE A 173 -8.12 8.99 0.73
N LEU A 174 -9.42 8.83 0.46
CA LEU A 174 -10.09 9.51 -0.66
C LEU A 174 -10.14 11.03 -0.50
N ASN A 175 -10.28 11.52 0.73
CA ASN A 175 -10.35 12.95 1.03
C ASN A 175 -8.97 13.57 1.31
N TYR A 176 -7.87 12.81 1.21
CA TYR A 176 -6.53 13.36 1.30
C TYR A 176 -6.17 14.18 0.05
N PRO A 177 -5.52 15.36 0.15
CA PRO A 177 -5.03 16.02 1.37
C PRO A 177 -6.03 16.99 2.03
N ASN A 178 -7.27 17.08 1.54
CA ASN A 178 -8.27 18.04 2.04
C ASN A 178 -8.63 17.85 3.53
N ASN A 179 -8.43 16.65 4.07
CA ASN A 179 -8.66 16.35 5.49
C ASN A 179 -7.51 16.74 6.43
N LEU A 180 -6.42 17.33 5.93
CA LEU A 180 -5.34 17.81 6.78
C LEU A 180 -5.80 19.00 7.66
N PRO A 181 -5.39 19.06 8.94
CA PRO A 181 -5.71 20.18 9.82
C PRO A 181 -5.18 21.50 9.24
N LYS A 182 -5.92 22.59 9.42
CA LYS A 182 -5.46 23.91 8.96
C LYS A 182 -4.15 24.32 9.63
N GLU A 183 -3.99 24.00 10.92
CA GLU A 183 -2.75 24.22 11.68
C GLU A 183 -1.58 23.35 11.20
N PHE A 184 -1.81 22.32 10.37
CA PHE A 184 -0.73 21.58 9.75
C PHE A 184 0.12 22.53 8.87
N GLY A 185 -0.52 23.54 8.25
CA GLY A 185 0.14 24.73 7.69
C GLY A 185 1.18 24.45 6.62
N MET A 186 1.19 23.25 6.05
CA MET A 186 2.19 22.77 5.10
C MET A 186 1.51 22.22 3.86
N THR A 187 2.00 22.63 2.70
CA THR A 187 1.68 21.97 1.44
C THR A 187 2.31 20.58 1.47
N VAL A 188 1.48 19.56 1.26
CA VAL A 188 1.95 18.18 1.15
C VAL A 188 2.21 17.83 -0.32
N PRO A 189 3.26 17.03 -0.63
CA PRO A 189 3.59 16.68 -2.01
C PRO A 189 2.54 15.83 -2.73
N ASP A 190 1.68 15.14 -1.98
CA ASP A 190 0.68 14.20 -2.50
C ASP A 190 1.31 13.02 -3.26
N THR A 191 2.37 12.46 -2.65
CA THR A 191 3.18 11.35 -3.16
C THR A 191 3.13 10.16 -2.19
N TRP A 192 4.24 9.85 -1.54
CA TRP A 192 4.37 8.80 -0.51
C TRP A 192 3.57 9.14 0.75
N ASP A 193 3.47 10.42 1.09
CA ASP A 193 2.65 10.95 2.17
C ASP A 193 1.18 10.51 2.07
N ALA A 194 0.63 10.40 0.86
CA ALA A 194 -0.73 9.91 0.62
C ALA A 194 -0.94 8.42 0.99
N THR A 195 0.13 7.64 1.20
CA THR A 195 0.04 6.25 1.71
C THR A 195 -0.05 6.21 3.23
N TYR A 196 0.60 7.14 3.92
CA TYR A 196 0.86 7.04 5.36
C TYR A 196 0.06 8.04 6.20
N LEU A 197 -0.03 9.30 5.78
CA LEU A 197 -0.72 10.34 6.54
C LEU A 197 -2.22 10.07 6.71
N PRO A 198 -2.96 9.55 5.70
CA PRO A 198 -4.36 9.18 5.90
C PRO A 198 -4.59 8.18 7.04
N ARG A 199 -3.61 7.31 7.33
CA ARG A 199 -3.72 6.35 8.45
C ARG A 199 -3.68 7.06 9.78
N LEU A 200 -2.79 8.04 9.95
CA LEU A 200 -2.72 8.85 11.16
C LEU A 200 -3.99 9.67 11.35
N ILE A 201 -4.55 10.23 10.27
CA ILE A 201 -5.83 10.95 10.30
C ILE A 201 -6.98 10.00 10.68
N ALA A 202 -7.00 8.79 10.14
CA ALA A 202 -8.00 7.79 10.50
C ALA A 202 -7.89 7.41 11.98
N MET A 203 -6.68 7.08 12.45
CA MET A 203 -6.41 6.74 13.85
C MET A 203 -6.83 7.86 14.81
N SER A 204 -6.53 9.13 14.49
CA SER A 204 -6.91 10.26 15.35
C SER A 204 -8.42 10.50 15.42
N LYS A 205 -9.16 10.11 14.38
CA LYS A 205 -10.62 10.15 14.34
C LYS A 205 -11.30 8.94 15.00
N GLY A 206 -10.53 8.07 15.68
CA GLY A 206 -11.05 6.92 16.41
C GLY A 206 -11.30 5.68 15.54
N CYS A 207 -10.73 5.62 14.33
CA CYS A 207 -10.75 4.44 13.48
C CYS A 207 -10.12 3.25 14.23
N LYS A 208 -10.86 2.14 14.38
CA LYS A 208 -10.34 0.94 15.05
C LYS A 208 -9.25 0.33 14.19
N THR A 209 -8.00 0.48 14.63
CA THR A 209 -6.82 0.08 13.87
C THR A 209 -6.16 -1.11 14.53
N GLU A 210 -5.96 -2.17 13.76
CA GLU A 210 -5.22 -3.36 14.19
C GLU A 210 -3.87 -3.43 13.45
N PHE A 211 -2.81 -3.75 14.18
CA PHE A 211 -1.49 -4.02 13.63
C PHE A 211 -1.26 -5.54 13.61
N ILE A 212 -1.13 -6.13 12.43
CA ILE A 212 -0.99 -7.58 12.27
C ILE A 212 0.35 -7.93 11.67
N THR A 213 1.10 -8.81 12.34
CA THR A 213 2.34 -9.34 11.76
C THR A 213 2.02 -10.37 10.68
N VAL A 214 2.57 -10.15 9.49
CA VAL A 214 2.50 -11.11 8.37
C VAL A 214 3.88 -11.69 8.08
N PRO A 215 3.98 -13.00 7.78
CA PRO A 215 5.25 -13.64 7.43
C PRO A 215 5.62 -13.34 5.96
N TYR A 216 5.65 -12.05 5.61
CA TYR A 216 5.95 -11.57 4.27
C TYR A 216 7.43 -11.74 3.94
N ARG A 217 7.71 -12.41 2.82
CA ARG A 217 9.05 -12.47 2.21
C ARG A 217 9.13 -11.54 1.01
N HIS A 218 10.15 -10.68 0.95
CA HIS A 218 10.35 -9.83 -0.22
C HIS A 218 10.74 -10.66 -1.45
N PRO A 219 10.21 -10.35 -2.65
CA PRO A 219 10.62 -10.99 -3.90
C PRO A 219 12.14 -10.94 -4.10
N SER A 220 12.75 -12.10 -4.31
CA SER A 220 14.21 -12.23 -4.36
C SER A 220 14.84 -11.45 -5.52
N GLU A 221 14.14 -11.40 -6.65
CA GLU A 221 14.48 -10.67 -7.85
C GLU A 221 14.45 -9.17 -7.61
N GLN A 222 13.50 -8.68 -6.83
CA GLN A 222 13.44 -7.27 -6.44
C GLN A 222 14.57 -6.94 -5.46
N THR A 223 14.83 -7.79 -4.46
CA THR A 223 15.98 -7.62 -3.56
C THR A 223 17.27 -7.49 -4.36
N LYS A 224 17.50 -8.38 -5.33
CA LYS A 224 18.69 -8.36 -6.19
C LYS A 224 18.79 -7.10 -7.03
N HIS A 225 17.65 -6.62 -7.55
CA HIS A 225 17.61 -5.40 -8.37
C HIS A 225 17.86 -4.12 -7.55
N GLU A 226 17.35 -4.05 -6.32
CA GLU A 226 17.46 -2.87 -5.46
C GLU A 226 18.77 -2.86 -4.64
N SER A 227 19.38 -4.01 -4.37
CA SER A 227 20.58 -4.10 -3.53
C SER A 227 21.79 -3.42 -4.15
N GLY A 228 22.35 -2.43 -3.43
CA GLY A 228 23.52 -1.67 -3.86
C GLY A 228 23.21 -0.65 -4.96
N ASN A 229 21.93 -0.34 -5.18
CA ASN A 229 21.50 0.63 -6.18
C ASN A 229 21.19 1.98 -5.52
N LEU A 230 22.05 2.97 -5.80
CA LEU A 230 21.96 4.32 -5.23
C LEU A 230 20.61 5.02 -5.49
N GLU A 231 19.94 4.76 -6.62
CA GLU A 231 18.63 5.36 -6.89
C GLU A 231 17.59 4.92 -5.86
N TYR A 232 17.61 3.65 -5.45
CA TYR A 232 16.70 3.12 -4.43
C TYR A 232 17.09 3.61 -3.03
N ASP A 233 18.38 3.65 -2.71
CA ASP A 233 18.86 4.16 -1.43
C ASP A 233 18.46 5.64 -1.25
N LEU A 234 18.59 6.48 -2.29
CA LEU A 234 18.12 7.86 -2.27
C LEU A 234 16.61 7.97 -2.09
N LYS A 235 15.81 7.05 -2.66
CA LYS A 235 14.36 6.99 -2.41
C LYS A 235 14.06 6.67 -0.94
N ARG A 236 14.82 5.76 -0.30
CA ARG A 236 14.65 5.45 1.14
C ARG A 236 15.03 6.64 2.02
N ILE A 237 16.08 7.38 1.67
CA ILE A 237 16.45 8.61 2.36
C ILE A 237 15.33 9.65 2.26
N ALA A 238 14.79 9.88 1.05
CA ALA A 238 13.68 10.81 0.86
C ALA A 238 12.42 10.40 1.65
N GLN A 239 12.16 9.09 1.80
CA GLN A 239 11.05 8.60 2.62
C GLN A 239 11.22 8.99 4.10
N LEU A 240 12.45 9.02 4.64
CA LEU A 240 12.71 9.42 6.04
C LEU A 240 12.30 10.87 6.33
N GLU A 241 12.26 11.75 5.34
CA GLU A 241 11.78 13.14 5.50
C GLU A 241 10.30 13.19 5.92
N LEU A 242 9.53 12.14 5.63
CA LEU A 242 8.12 12.04 6.04
C LEU A 242 7.96 11.89 7.55
N LEU A 243 8.97 11.40 8.28
CA LEU A 243 8.87 11.17 9.73
C LEU A 243 8.58 12.47 10.48
N GLY A 244 9.21 13.58 10.06
CA GLY A 244 8.95 14.90 10.65
C GLY A 244 7.52 15.38 10.41
N LEU A 245 6.99 15.17 9.19
CA LEU A 245 5.60 15.48 8.85
C LEU A 245 4.62 14.64 9.67
N MET A 246 4.89 13.35 9.77
CA MET A 246 4.09 12.40 10.55
C MET A 246 4.03 12.78 12.03
N TYR A 247 5.18 13.09 12.63
CA TYR A 247 5.24 13.52 14.02
C TYR A 247 4.45 14.81 14.26
N LYS A 248 4.62 15.82 13.39
CA LYS A 248 3.86 17.07 13.50
C LYS A 248 2.36 16.83 13.43
N LEU A 249 1.92 16.00 12.48
CA LEU A 249 0.51 15.66 12.33
C LEU A 249 -0.02 14.92 13.56
N TRP A 250 0.73 13.94 14.06
CA TRP A 250 0.37 13.19 15.26
C TRP A 250 0.23 14.08 16.49
N LYS A 251 1.15 15.03 16.68
CA LYS A 251 1.11 15.98 17.79
C LYS A 251 -0.08 16.95 17.76
N ILE A 252 -0.64 17.24 16.58
CA ILE A 252 -1.86 18.04 16.45
C ILE A 252 -3.09 17.27 16.94
N TYR A 253 -3.08 15.95 16.79
CA TYR A 253 -4.21 15.10 17.11
C TYR A 253 -4.20 14.51 18.53
N GLN A 254 -3.12 14.69 19.28
CA GLN A 254 -3.00 14.32 20.71
C GLN A 254 -3.41 15.50 21.59
#